data_AF-A0A1R4H4L4-F1
#
_entry.id   AF-A0A1R4H4L4-F1
#
_cell.length_a   1.000
_cell.length_b   1.000
_cell.length_c   1.000
_cell.angle_alpha   90.00
_cell.angle_beta   90.00
_cell.angle_gamma   90.00
#
_symmetry.space_group_name_H-M   'P 1'
#
loop_
_entity.id
_entity.type
_entity.pdbx_description
1 polymer ?
#
loop_
_entity_poly.entity_id
_entity_poly.type
_entity_poly.pdbx_seq_one_letter_code
_entity_poly.pdbx_strand_id
1 'polypeptide(L)' 'MITPNVAKNVVIYPDEPCLIEGIHQASRAIALNMLGKGIDITTIAEVTDLTESVVETFLTSKEKVTFNRV' A
#
# COMPACT_ATOMS: atom_id res chain seq x y z
N MET A 1 32.26 -15.36 -1.87
CA MET A 1 31.82 -14.07 -2.41
C MET A 1 30.40 -13.83 -1.95
N ILE A 2 30.17 -12.81 -1.11
CA ILE A 2 28.81 -12.39 -0.73
C ILE A 2 28.44 -11.29 -1.72
N THR A 3 27.48 -11.54 -2.60
CA THR A 3 26.94 -10.50 -3.48
C THR A 3 26.06 -9.57 -2.64
N PRO A 4 26.35 -8.27 -2.55
CA PRO A 4 25.46 -7.35 -1.86
C PRO A 4 24.15 -7.29 -2.65
N ASN A 5 23.04 -7.62 -2.00
CA ASN A 5 21.71 -7.38 -2.54
C ASN A 5 21.47 -5.87 -2.47
N VAL A 6 21.82 -5.17 -3.55
CA VAL A 6 21.52 -3.76 -3.71
C VAL A 6 20.01 -3.68 -3.93
N ALA A 7 19.26 -3.38 -2.87
CA ALA A 7 17.89 -2.91 -3.01
C ALA A 7 17.94 -1.74 -3.99
N LYS A 8 17.40 -1.96 -5.20
CA LYS A 8 17.31 -0.90 -6.20
C LYS A 8 16.34 0.12 -5.61
N ASN A 9 16.86 1.27 -5.18
CA ASN A 9 16.04 2.45 -4.92
C ASN A 9 15.43 2.86 -6.26
N VAL A 10 14.26 2.30 -6.58
CA VAL A 10 13.49 2.68 -7.75
C VAL A 10 12.90 4.04 -7.44
N VAL A 11 13.55 5.09 -7.94
CA VAL A 11 12.98 6.43 -7.97
C VAL A 11 11.95 6.45 -9.09
N ILE A 12 10.68 6.26 -8.74
CA ILE A 12 9.56 6.38 -9.68
C ILE A 12 9.20 7.86 -9.77
N TYR A 13 9.33 8.47 -10.95
CA TYR A 13 8.85 9.82 -11.22
C TYR A 13 7.36 9.72 -11.56
N PRO A 14 6.45 10.20 -10.70
CA PRO A 14 5.02 9.97 -10.84
C PRO A 14 4.37 11.04 -11.73
N ASP A 15 4.92 11.30 -12.92
CA ASP A 15 4.30 12.24 -13.87
C ASP A 15 3.31 11.55 -14.83
N GLU A 16 3.21 10.22 -14.76
CA GLU A 16 2.19 9.46 -15.49
C GLU A 16 0.97 9.19 -14.59
N PRO A 17 -0.21 9.77 -14.88
CA PRO A 17 -1.39 9.65 -14.02
C PRO A 17 -1.85 8.20 -13.79
N CYS A 18 -1.65 7.32 -14.77
CA CYS A 18 -1.93 5.89 -14.66
C CYS A 18 -1.02 5.16 -13.66
N LEU A 19 0.23 5.60 -13.48
CA LEU A 19 1.13 5.03 -12.49
C LEU A 19 0.77 5.46 -11.07
N ILE A 20 0.33 6.71 -10.89
CA ILE A 20 -0.13 7.23 -9.59
C ILE A 20 -1.36 6.46 -9.10
N GLU A 21 -2.32 6.22 -9.99
CA GLU A 21 -3.54 5.46 -9.66
C GLU A 21 -3.21 4.01 -9.30
N GLY A 22 -2.31 3.36 -10.06
CA GLY A 22 -1.88 1.99 -9.79
C GLY A 22 -1.14 1.84 -8.45
N ILE A 23 -0.25 2.78 -8.12
CA ILE A 23 0.47 2.79 -6.84
C ILE A 23 -0.49 3.01 -5.67
N HIS A 24 -1.46 3.92 -5.79
CA HIS A 24 -2.49 4.11 -4.76
C HIS A 24 -3.37 2.88 -4.58
N GLN A 25 -3.81 2.23 -5.65
CA GLN A 25 -4.60 1.00 -5.56
C GLN A 25 -3.84 -0.14 -4.91
N ALA A 26 -2.57 -0.35 -5.28
CA ALA A 26 -1.73 -1.38 -4.67
C ALA A 26 -1.52 -1.12 -3.17
N SER A 27 -1.20 0.12 -2.79
CA SER A 27 -1.01 0.53 -1.39
C SER A 27 -2.28 0.30 -0.56
N ARG A 28 -3.44 0.67 -1.10
CA ARG A 28 -4.76 0.43 -0.49
C ARG A 28 -5.04 -1.06 -0.30
N ALA A 29 -4.81 -1.89 -1.31
CA ALA A 29 -5.04 -3.33 -1.23
C ALA A 29 -4.16 -4.00 -0.16
N ILE A 30 -2.90 -3.58 -0.05
CA ILE A 30 -1.96 -4.08 0.97
C ILE A 30 -2.43 -3.69 2.37
N ALA A 31 -2.77 -2.43 2.60
CA ALA A 31 -3.27 -1.94 3.89
C ALA A 31 -4.54 -2.69 4.34
N LEU A 32 -5.50 -2.88 3.43
CA LEU A 32 -6.73 -3.64 3.70
C LEU A 32 -6.44 -5.11 4.06
N ASN A 33 -5.48 -5.75 3.39
CA ASN A 33 -5.10 -7.14 3.70
C ASN A 33 -4.39 -7.26 5.07
N MET A 34 -3.56 -6.29 5.44
CA MET A 34 -2.92 -6.25 6.77
C MET A 34 -3.96 -6.10 7.88
N LEU A 35 -4.93 -5.19 7.70
CA LEU A 35 -6.07 -5.04 8.61
C LEU A 35 -6.92 -6.31 8.71
N GLY A 36 -7.20 -6.96 7.58
CA GLY A 36 -7.92 -8.25 7.54
C GLY A 36 -7.18 -9.39 8.26
N LYS A 37 -5.87 -9.25 8.49
CA LYS A 37 -5.04 -10.17 9.29
C LYS A 37 -4.96 -9.76 10.77
N GLY A 38 -5.63 -8.70 11.18
CA GLY A 38 -5.65 -8.20 12.56
C GLY A 38 -4.47 -7.31 12.93
N ILE A 39 -3.70 -6.81 11.95
CA ILE A 39 -2.67 -5.79 12.18
C ILE A 39 -3.37 -4.44 12.32
N ASP A 40 -3.14 -3.74 13.42
CA ASP A 40 -3.77 -2.45 13.70
C ASP A 40 -3.21 -1.30 12.85
N ILE A 41 -3.97 -0.22 12.78
CA ILE A 41 -3.66 0.96 11.96
C ILE A 41 -2.34 1.61 12.38
N THR A 42 -2.07 1.69 13.68
CA THR A 42 -0.84 2.29 14.21
C THR A 42 0.38 1.50 13.75
N THR A 43 0.34 0.17 13.88
CA THR A 43 1.41 -0.70 13.38
C THR A 43 1.61 -0.56 11.87
N ILE A 44 0.53 -0.45 11.08
CA ILE A 44 0.64 -0.25 9.62
C ILE A 44 1.28 1.11 9.30
N ALA A 45 0.86 2.17 9.99
CA ALA A 45 1.41 3.51 9.83
C ALA A 45 2.92 3.53 10.13
N GLU A 46 3.33 2.93 11.24
CA GLU A 46 4.74 2.82 11.64
C GLU A 46 5.60 2.08 10.62
N VAL A 47 5.16 0.90 10.14
CA VAL A 47 6.00 0.09 9.22
C VAL A 47 6.04 0.62 7.80
N THR A 48 5.14 1.53 7.44
CA THR A 48 5.05 2.12 6.09
C THR A 48 5.52 3.58 6.04
N ASP A 49 5.93 4.16 7.18
CA ASP A 49 6.19 5.60 7.33
C ASP A 49 5.01 6.47 6.85
N LEU A 50 3.78 5.97 6.98
CA LEU A 50 2.56 6.69 6.66
C LEU A 50 1.93 7.26 7.92
N THR A 51 1.05 8.26 7.75
CA THR A 51 0.20 8.72 8.86
C THR A 51 -1.01 7.81 9.00
N GLU A 52 -1.51 7.64 10.23
CA GLU A 52 -2.74 6.88 10.48
C GLU A 52 -3.92 7.40 9.65
N SER A 53 -4.01 8.72 9.44
CA SER A 53 -5.04 9.35 8.60
C SER A 53 -4.99 8.91 7.12
N VAL A 54 -3.78 8.70 6.57
CA VAL A 54 -3.63 8.16 5.21
C VAL A 54 -4.11 6.71 5.17
N VAL A 55 -3.77 5.91 6.19
CA VAL A 55 -4.24 4.52 6.33
C VAL A 55 -5.77 4.46 6.46
N GLU A 56 -6.37 5.37 7.24
CA GLU A 56 -7.83 5.50 7.38
C GLU A 56 -8.52 5.91 6.07
N THR A 57 -7.87 6.75 5.25
CA THR A 57 -8.40 7.17 3.95
C THR A 57 -8.57 5.97 3.00
N PHE A 58 -7.71 4.95 3.12
CA PHE A 58 -7.87 3.69 2.39
C PHE A 58 -9.10 2.89 2.81
N LEU A 59 -9.62 3.10 4.03
CA LEU A 59 -10.79 2.43 4.60
C LEU A 59 -12.10 3.15 4.32
N THR A 60 -12.08 4.48 4.32
CA THR A 60 -13.28 5.32 4.11
C THR A 60 -13.65 5.45 2.64
N SER A 61 -12.70 5.21 1.73
CA SER A 61 -12.96 5.07 0.29
C SER A 61 -13.79 3.79 0.04
N LYS A 62 -15.12 3.92 0.08
CA LYS A 62 -16.05 2.86 -0.34
C LYS A 62 -15.99 2.64 -1.85
N GLU A 63 -14.95 1.96 -2.29
CA GLU A 63 -15.00 1.25 -3.56
C GLU A 63 -15.38 -0.20 -3.25
N LYS A 64 -16.53 -0.64 -3.76
CA LYS A 64 -17.03 -2.02 -3.65
C LYS A 64 -15.99 -2.97 -4.29
N VAL A 65 -15.04 -3.46 -3.51
CA VAL A 65 -14.16 -4.56 -3.94
C VAL A 65 -15.01 -5.82 -3.91
N THR A 66 -15.61 -6.15 -5.05
CA THR A 66 -16.30 -7.42 -5.24
C THR A 66 -15.22 -8.45 -5.51
N PHE A 67 -14.80 -9.19 -4.48
CA PHE A 67 -13.92 -10.35 -4.66
C PHE A 67 -14.71 -11.45 -5.37
N ASN A 68 -14.64 -11.50 -6.70
CA ASN A 68 -14.97 -12.70 -7.44
C ASN A 68 -13.82 -13.70 -7.23
N ARG A 69 -14.06 -14.64 -6.33
CA ARG A 69 -13.22 -15.81 -6.13
C ARG A 69 -13.37 -16.70 -7.38
N VAL A 70 -12.32 -16.80 -8.19
CA VAL A 70 -12.17 -17.83 -9.23
C VAL A 70 -12.04 -19.20 -8.61
#